data_AF-A0A3D1SGK2-F1
#
_entry.id   AF-A0A3D1SGK2-F1
#
_cell.length_a   1.000
_cell.length_b   1.000
_cell.length_c   1.000
_cell.angle_alpha   90.00
_cell.angle_beta   90.00
_cell.angle_gamma   90.00
#
_symmetry.space_group_name_H-M   'P 1'
#
loop_
_entity.id
_entity.type
_entity.pdbx_description
1 polymer ?
#
loop_
_entity_poly.entity_id
_entity_poly.type
_entity_poly.pdbx_seq_one_letter_code
_entity_poly.pdbx_strand_id
1 'polypeptide(L)' 'AKKAREMFPKKTVWLYTGYSFDEIKELEIMRYLDVLVDGEFKKELLDEKLHWKGSANQRVIEVPETLQVGRIVLFDD' A
#
# COMPACT_ATOMS: atom_id res chain seq x y z
N ALA A 1 5.61 -9.30 -7.28
CA ALA A 1 4.79 -8.28 -7.96
C ALA A 1 4.88 -8.38 -9.48
N LYS A 2 6.06 -8.16 -10.12
CA LYS A 2 6.23 -8.24 -11.59
C LYS A 2 5.56 -9.45 -12.28
N LYS A 3 5.92 -10.67 -11.88
CA LYS A 3 5.31 -11.90 -12.41
C LYS A 3 3.79 -11.96 -12.20
N ALA A 4 3.29 -11.47 -11.06
CA ALA A 4 1.85 -11.46 -10.79
C ALA A 4 1.12 -10.52 -11.74
N ARG A 5 1.69 -9.34 -12.03
CA ARG A 5 1.14 -8.40 -13.02
C ARG A 5 1.15 -8.99 -14.44
N GLU A 6 2.23 -9.67 -14.81
CA GLU A 6 2.37 -10.33 -16.12
C GLU A 6 1.34 -11.47 -16.30
N MET A 7 1.16 -12.31 -15.28
CA MET A 7 0.24 -13.45 -15.33
C MET A 7 -1.24 -13.05 -15.16
N PHE A 8 -1.50 -12.00 -14.37
CA PHE A 8 -2.85 -11.57 -14.00
C PHE A 8 -3.03 -10.06 -14.20
N PRO A 9 -3.00 -9.57 -15.45
CA PRO A 9 -2.97 -8.13 -15.74
C PRO A 9 -4.21 -7.36 -15.27
N LYS A 10 -5.33 -8.06 -15.03
CA LYS A 10 -6.59 -7.46 -14.54
C LYS A 10 -6.76 -7.52 -13.02
N LYS A 11 -5.86 -8.20 -12.30
CA LYS A 11 -5.94 -8.29 -10.84
C LYS A 11 -5.16 -7.14 -10.21
N THR A 12 -5.65 -6.68 -9.07
CA THR A 12 -4.93 -5.73 -8.24
C THR A 12 -3.79 -6.44 -7.49
N VAL A 13 -2.69 -5.75 -7.31
CA VAL A 13 -1.49 -6.21 -6.60
C VAL A 13 -1.33 -5.33 -5.37
N TRP A 14 -1.54 -5.93 -4.21
CA TRP A 14 -1.46 -5.29 -2.91
C TRP A 14 -0.17 -5.68 -2.21
N LEU A 15 0.42 -4.74 -1.46
CA LEU A 15 1.54 -5.02 -0.56
C LEU A 15 1.20 -4.54 0.85
N TYR A 16 1.37 -5.42 1.83
CA TYR A 16 1.32 -5.09 3.25
C TYR A 16 2.75 -5.10 3.79
N THR A 17 3.14 -4.05 4.51
CA THR A 17 4.51 -3.91 5.02
C THR A 17 4.54 -3.09 6.30
N GLY A 18 5.57 -3.32 7.13
CA GLY A 18 5.85 -2.48 8.30
C GLY A 18 6.58 -1.18 7.97
N TYR A 19 7.11 -1.05 6.76
CA TYR A 19 7.77 0.18 6.29
C TYR A 19 6.75 1.23 5.84
N SER A 20 7.09 2.49 6.01
CA SER A 20 6.35 3.61 5.43
C SER A 20 6.66 3.76 3.93
N PHE A 21 5.74 4.38 3.20
CA PHE A 21 5.93 4.75 1.78
C PHE A 21 7.25 5.49 1.57
N ASP A 22 7.61 6.43 2.43
CA ASP A 22 8.83 7.22 2.29
C ASP A 22 10.12 6.39 2.37
N GLU A 23 10.11 5.28 3.11
CA GLU A 23 11.25 4.37 3.21
C GLU A 23 11.43 3.50 1.96
N ILE A 24 10.33 3.19 1.25
CA ILE A 24 10.33 2.20 0.17
C ILE A 24 9.95 2.75 -1.22
N LYS A 25 9.60 4.04 -1.34
CA LYS A 25 9.11 4.64 -2.60
C LYS A 25 10.08 4.52 -3.77
N GLU A 26 11.37 4.40 -3.51
CA GLU A 26 12.42 4.25 -4.52
C GLU A 26 12.64 2.79 -4.98
N LEU A 27 12.02 1.81 -4.31
CA LEU A 27 12.17 0.41 -4.69
C LEU A 27 11.43 0.09 -5.99
N GLU A 28 12.04 -0.75 -6.84
CA GLU A 28 11.46 -1.14 -8.13
C GLU A 28 10.05 -1.75 -7.99
N ILE A 29 9.77 -2.40 -6.84
CA ILE A 29 8.48 -3.02 -6.57
C ILE A 29 7.31 -2.04 -6.71
N MET A 30 7.51 -0.76 -6.39
CA MET A 30 6.47 0.28 -6.41
C MET A 30 5.84 0.46 -7.79
N ARG A 31 6.57 0.12 -8.86
CA ARG A 31 6.08 0.19 -10.25
C ARG A 31 5.04 -0.89 -10.59
N TYR A 32 4.86 -1.87 -9.71
CA TYR A 32 4.01 -3.04 -9.94
C TYR A 32 2.89 -3.18 -8.89
N LEU A 33 2.72 -2.21 -7.99
CA LEU A 33 1.68 -2.21 -6.97
C LEU A 33 0.54 -1.30 -7.41
N ASP A 34 -0.68 -1.70 -7.07
CA ASP A 34 -1.84 -0.80 -7.11
C ASP A 34 -2.06 -0.20 -5.72
N VAL A 35 -2.03 -1.03 -4.67
CA VAL A 35 -2.29 -0.59 -3.30
C VAL A 35 -1.15 -0.97 -2.37
N LEU A 36 -0.77 -0.04 -1.49
CA LEU A 36 0.20 -0.24 -0.42
C LEU A 36 -0.46 -0.01 0.94
N VAL A 37 -0.42 -1.01 1.81
CA VAL A 37 -0.71 -0.85 3.24
C VAL A 37 0.60 -0.67 3.98
N ASP A 38 0.87 0.56 4.41
CA ASP A 38 2.16 0.97 4.96
C ASP A 38 2.13 1.15 6.49
N GLY A 39 3.32 1.06 7.10
CA GLY A 39 3.54 1.28 8.53
C GLY A 39 3.41 0.04 9.42
N GLU A 40 4.18 0.03 10.51
CA GLU A 40 4.18 -1.04 11.50
C GLU A 40 2.81 -1.22 12.15
N PHE A 41 2.41 -2.47 12.36
CA PHE A 41 1.23 -2.80 13.15
C PHE A 41 1.49 -2.51 14.63
N LYS A 42 0.63 -1.68 15.24
CA LYS A 42 0.73 -1.32 16.66
C LYS A 42 -0.48 -1.84 17.41
N LYS A 43 -0.25 -2.72 18.39
CA LYS A 43 -1.34 -3.35 19.16
C LYS A 43 -2.15 -2.32 19.95
N GLU A 44 -1.52 -1.27 20.43
CA GLU A 44 -2.15 -0.14 21.11
C GLU A 44 -3.06 0.71 20.23
N LEU A 45 -2.93 0.61 18.91
CA LEU A 45 -3.77 1.28 17.92
C LEU A 45 -4.63 0.29 17.12
N LEU A 46 -4.75 -0.96 17.61
CA LEU A 46 -5.60 -1.98 17.02
C LEU A 46 -7.05 -1.50 16.94
N ASP A 47 -7.62 -1.54 15.74
CA ASP A 47 -9.04 -1.31 15.51
C ASP A 47 -9.55 -2.24 14.40
N GLU A 48 -10.37 -3.21 14.79
CA GLU A 48 -10.93 -4.24 13.91
C GLU A 48 -11.97 -3.69 12.91
N LYS A 49 -12.43 -2.45 13.11
CA LYS A 49 -13.37 -1.79 12.19
C LYS A 49 -12.67 -1.14 11.01
N LEU A 50 -11.34 -1.03 11.04
CA LEU A 50 -10.57 -0.44 9.95
C LEU A 50 -10.57 -1.37 8.74
N HIS A 51 -10.99 -0.84 7.60
CA HIS A 51 -10.97 -1.59 6.36
C HIS A 51 -9.53 -1.74 5.87
N TRP A 52 -9.15 -2.96 5.49
CA TRP A 52 -7.83 -3.32 4.94
C TRP A 52 -6.60 -3.13 5.84
N LYS A 53 -6.74 -2.74 7.11
CA LYS A 53 -5.60 -2.56 8.01
C LYS A 53 -5.95 -2.92 9.45
N GLY A 54 -4.93 -3.29 10.23
CA GLY A 54 -5.14 -3.70 11.62
C GLY A 54 -4.95 -2.57 12.62
N SER A 55 -4.24 -1.51 12.26
CA SER A 55 -3.83 -0.46 13.20
C SER A 55 -4.04 0.94 12.62
N ALA A 56 -4.51 1.88 13.45
CA ALA A 56 -4.94 3.21 12.99
C ALA A 56 -3.81 4.06 12.37
N ASN A 57 -2.54 3.79 12.72
CA ASN A 57 -1.39 4.47 12.12
C ASN A 57 -1.05 3.98 10.70
N GLN A 58 -1.57 2.83 10.28
CA GLN A 58 -1.30 2.30 8.95
C GLN A 58 -2.12 3.07 7.91
N ARG A 59 -1.58 3.27 6.71
CA ARG A 59 -2.28 3.92 5.61
C ARG A 59 -2.49 2.95 4.47
N VAL A 60 -3.64 3.03 3.82
CA VAL A 60 -3.94 2.30 2.59
C VAL A 60 -3.78 3.32 1.47
N ILE A 61 -2.77 3.13 0.63
CA ILE A 61 -2.28 4.13 -0.32
C ILE A 61 -2.54 3.63 -1.75
N GLU A 62 -3.15 4.47 -2.57
CA GLU A 62 -3.27 4.27 -4.02
C GLU A 62 -1.93 4.66 -4.67
N VAL A 63 -1.16 3.64 -5.09
CA VAL A 63 0.25 3.81 -5.49
C VAL A 63 0.39 4.55 -6.82
N PRO A 64 -0.31 4.19 -7.90
CA PRO A 64 -0.20 4.87 -9.19
C PRO A 64 -0.49 6.37 -9.08
N GLU A 65 -1.57 6.75 -8.41
CA GLU A 65 -1.93 8.16 -8.25
C GLU A 65 -0.92 8.88 -7.36
N THR A 66 -0.52 8.28 -6.23
CA THR A 66 0.50 8.84 -5.34
C THR A 66 1.81 9.15 -6.07
N LEU A 67 2.28 8.23 -6.92
CA LEU A 67 3.48 8.43 -7.74
C LEU A 67 3.28 9.52 -8.80
N GLN A 68 2.08 9.61 -9.40
CA GLN A 68 1.77 10.61 -10.41
C GLN A 68 1.73 12.03 -9.83
N VAL A 69 1.08 12.22 -8.67
CA VAL A 69 0.90 13.55 -8.07
C VAL A 69 2.02 13.95 -7.10
N GLY A 70 2.93 13.02 -6.77
CA GLY A 70 4.06 13.27 -5.87
C GLY A 70 3.66 13.50 -4.40
N ARG A 71 2.44 13.12 -4.02
CA ARG A 71 1.91 13.20 -2.66
C ARG A 71 1.04 12.00 -2.37
N ILE A 72 0.91 11.62 -1.11
CA ILE A 72 0.13 10.45 -0.71
C ILE A 72 -1.35 10.67 -1.06
N VAL A 73 -1.89 9.72 -1.83
CA VAL A 73 -3.32 9.55 -2.11
C VAL A 73 -3.77 8.29 -1.39
N LEU A 74 -4.79 8.42 -0.55
CA LEU A 74 -5.37 7.28 0.15
C LEU A 74 -6.29 6.52 -0.79
N PHE A 75 -6.26 5.19 -0.70
CA PHE A 75 -7.16 4.32 -1.43
C PHE A 75 -8.59 4.50 -0.93
N ASP A 76 -9.52 4.78 -1.84
CA ASP A 76 -10.96 4.88 -1.61
C ASP A 76 -11.64 3.80 -2.44
N ASP A 77 -12.46 2.96 -1.79
CA ASP A 77 -13.00 1.70 -2.31
C ASP A 77 -14.51 1.81 -2.57
#